data_AF-G9XRM9-F1
#
_entry.id   AF-G9XRM9-F1
#
_cell.length_a   1.000
_cell.length_b   1.000
_cell.length_c   1.000
_cell.angle_alpha   90.00
_cell.angle_beta   90.00
_cell.angle_gamma   90.00
#
_symmetry.space_group_name_H-M   'P 1'
#
loop_
_entity.id
_entity.type
_entity.pdbx_description
1 polymer ?
#
loop_
_entity_poly.entity_id
_entity_poly.type
_entity_poly.pdbx_seq_one_letter_code
_entity_poly.pdbx_strand_id
1 'polypeptide(L)'
;MACGLEQDYIQAYLDGELSREERKEMALHLQSCPGCREELQNMKKLDEWIKTALTESLTLNTGGEVSPDTQAAWEKFQARLATAPDPRPGDNALGALELPNPNTEPAQNLTKSLRTKGRWSTMKINPKRWIAGGVAAAVLASALFIPQVRVAASDMLGLLRIDKLQTVKLTPEDIEQIKANMSALHNGEIDLKGMGHMSVAGQPEPAVFTSLEAARQAGVSVPELTGYTMLRAGKQEPFSADMQIDVAQFEAFAQQLGTSVALDPKLNKESIFISFGQSSFIEYSSESNPQARLHYAVSASPQLKVPEGIDVDQVRGALLMTPLLPENVRQQLANIQDWESTLPIPYVEGQDYSEDVKVQGNPGVFVAYSGDEQAVLIWQKDGLMHMLASQGTEAQSNKELKNSLLAMASQI
;
A
#
# COMPACT_ATOMS: atom_id res chain seq x y z
N MET A 1 40.05 -30.00 6.90
CA MET A 1 39.21 -29.46 7.99
C MET A 1 37.78 -29.50 7.50
N ALA A 2 36.89 -30.21 8.20
CA ALA A 2 35.49 -30.29 7.81
C ALA A 2 34.84 -28.91 7.99
N CYS A 3 34.30 -28.36 6.89
CA CYS A 3 33.59 -27.09 6.93
C CYS A 3 32.19 -27.33 7.51
N GLY A 4 31.82 -26.58 8.55
CA GLY A 4 30.51 -26.62 9.20
C GLY A 4 29.64 -25.40 8.89
N LEU A 5 29.92 -24.68 7.79
CA LEU A 5 29.05 -23.59 7.37
C LEU A 5 27.79 -24.16 6.70
N GLU A 6 26.63 -23.74 7.19
CA GLU A 6 25.34 -24.12 6.65
C GLU A 6 25.10 -23.44 5.28
N GLN A 7 24.42 -24.16 4.39
CA GLN A 7 24.12 -23.71 3.02
C GLN A 7 23.37 -22.36 3.00
N ASP A 8 22.51 -22.15 3.99
CA ASP A 8 21.77 -20.90 4.25
C ASP A 8 22.69 -19.68 4.38
N TYR A 9 23.89 -19.86 4.94
CA TYR A 9 24.85 -18.77 5.12
C TYR A 9 25.56 -18.39 3.81
N ILE A 10 25.75 -19.34 2.89
CA ILE A 10 26.24 -19.10 1.52
C ILE A 10 25.16 -18.39 0.69
N GLN A 11 23.90 -18.78 0.87
CA GLN A 11 22.76 -18.15 0.21
C GLN A 11 22.56 -16.70 0.68
N ALA A 12 22.58 -16.44 1.99
CA ALA A 12 22.54 -15.09 2.54
C ALA A 12 23.70 -14.20 2.03
N TYR A 13 24.88 -14.78 1.77
CA TYR A 13 25.99 -14.07 1.15
C TYR A 13 25.73 -13.70 -0.32
N LEU A 14 25.09 -14.59 -1.10
CA LEU A 14 24.68 -14.33 -2.49
C LEU A 14 23.60 -13.25 -2.58
N ASP A 15 22.59 -13.34 -1.72
CA ASP A 15 21.44 -12.44 -1.70
C ASP A 15 21.77 -11.06 -1.12
N GLY A 16 22.92 -10.95 -0.43
CA GLY A 16 23.40 -9.69 0.14
C GLY A 16 22.88 -9.40 1.54
N GLU A 17 22.29 -10.39 2.19
CA GLU A 17 21.63 -10.34 3.50
C GLU A 17 22.60 -10.41 4.69
N LEU A 18 23.88 -10.70 4.46
CA LEU A 18 24.90 -10.68 5.52
C LEU A 18 25.30 -9.24 5.92
N SER A 19 25.46 -9.01 7.23
CA SER A 19 25.98 -7.73 7.75
C SER A 19 27.41 -7.45 7.25
N ARG A 20 27.87 -6.22 7.41
CA ARG A 20 29.21 -5.81 6.92
C ARG A 20 30.36 -6.61 7.55
N GLU A 21 30.19 -7.07 8.79
CA GLU A 21 31.19 -7.88 9.48
C GLU A 21 31.13 -9.34 9.03
N GLU A 22 29.93 -9.94 9.01
CA GLU A 22 29.68 -11.30 8.51
C GLU A 22 30.09 -11.48 7.05
N ARG A 23 29.87 -10.47 6.22
CA ARG A 23 30.30 -10.47 4.81
C ARG A 23 31.82 -10.47 4.68
N LYS A 24 32.54 -9.78 5.58
CA LYS A 24 34.02 -9.82 5.61
C LYS A 24 34.51 -11.18 6.07
N GLU A 25 33.90 -11.75 7.11
CA GLU A 25 34.23 -13.09 7.60
C GLU A 25 33.97 -14.15 6.54
N MET A 26 32.83 -14.08 5.85
CA MET A 26 32.51 -14.95 4.72
C MET A 26 33.49 -14.75 3.56
N ALA A 27 33.84 -13.51 3.22
CA ALA A 27 34.83 -13.25 2.18
C ALA A 27 36.23 -13.81 2.52
N LEU A 28 36.61 -13.82 3.79
CA LEU A 28 37.84 -14.45 4.28
C LEU A 28 37.71 -15.99 4.27
N HIS A 29 36.54 -16.52 4.62
CA HIS A 29 36.27 -17.95 4.57
C HIS A 29 36.32 -18.49 3.12
N LEU A 30 35.68 -17.80 2.18
CA LEU A 30 35.70 -18.16 0.76
C LEU A 30 37.10 -18.13 0.15
N GLN A 31 38.03 -17.33 0.69
CA GLN A 31 39.44 -17.34 0.27
C GLN A 31 40.19 -18.59 0.74
N SER A 32 39.78 -19.19 1.86
CA SER A 32 40.50 -20.30 2.52
C SER A 32 39.82 -21.66 2.36
N CYS A 33 38.52 -21.70 2.02
CA CYS A 33 37.74 -22.94 1.89
C CYS A 33 37.36 -23.22 0.42
N PRO A 34 37.91 -24.27 -0.22
CA PRO A 34 37.54 -24.66 -1.58
C PRO A 34 36.09 -25.17 -1.69
N GLY A 35 35.59 -25.93 -0.71
CA GLY A 35 34.25 -26.53 -0.76
C GLY A 35 33.13 -25.49 -0.79
N CYS A 36 33.21 -24.45 0.05
CA CYS A 36 32.23 -23.35 0.01
C CYS A 36 32.33 -22.52 -1.27
N ARG A 37 33.50 -22.49 -1.92
CA ARG A 37 33.69 -21.80 -3.19
C ARG A 37 33.02 -22.55 -4.34
N GLU A 38 33.09 -23.87 -4.32
CA GLU A 38 32.40 -24.74 -5.27
C GLU A 38 30.88 -24.65 -5.09
N GLU A 39 30.38 -24.72 -3.85
CA GLU A 39 28.96 -24.58 -3.56
C GLU A 39 28.39 -23.22 -4.01
N LEU A 40 29.12 -22.14 -3.74
CA LEU A 40 28.78 -20.80 -4.22
C LEU A 40 28.72 -20.72 -5.76
N GLN A 41 29.62 -21.42 -6.45
CA GLN A 41 29.60 -21.49 -7.91
C GLN A 41 28.42 -22.30 -8.45
N ASN A 42 28.05 -23.39 -7.78
CA ASN A 42 26.89 -24.21 -8.16
C ASN A 42 25.59 -23.42 -8.02
N MET A 43 25.42 -22.69 -6.91
CA MET A 43 24.25 -21.83 -6.69
C MET A 43 24.15 -20.71 -7.73
N LYS A 44 25.27 -20.07 -8.10
CA LYS A 44 25.28 -19.06 -9.18
C LYS A 44 24.88 -19.62 -10.53
N LYS A 45 25.38 -20.82 -10.88
CA LYS A 45 25.00 -21.51 -12.12
C LYS A 45 23.51 -21.85 -12.13
N LEU A 46 22.94 -22.25 -10.99
CA LEU A 46 21.52 -22.53 -10.87
C LEU A 46 20.67 -21.27 -11.07
N ASP A 47 21.06 -20.14 -10.47
CA ASP A 47 20.40 -18.85 -10.65
C ASP A 47 20.46 -18.36 -12.11
N GLU A 48 21.63 -18.47 -12.76
CA GLU A 48 21.77 -18.17 -14.20
C GLU A 48 20.90 -19.09 -15.08
N TRP A 49 20.83 -20.37 -14.74
CA TRP A 49 19.98 -21.33 -15.45
C TRP A 49 18.49 -20.99 -15.28
N ILE A 50 18.04 -20.68 -14.06
CA ILE A 50 16.64 -20.26 -13.79
C ILE A 50 16.30 -19.01 -14.60
N LYS A 51 17.17 -17.99 -14.60
CA LYS A 51 16.99 -16.76 -15.38
C LYS A 51 16.90 -17.05 -16.87
N THR A 52 17.74 -17.95 -17.38
CA THR A 52 17.74 -18.36 -18.78
C THR A 52 16.47 -19.14 -19.11
N ALA A 53 16.09 -20.13 -18.31
CA ALA A 53 14.88 -20.94 -18.52
C ALA A 53 13.58 -20.11 -18.41
N LEU A 54 13.51 -19.16 -17.48
CA LEU A 54 12.40 -18.21 -17.40
C LEU A 54 12.38 -17.30 -18.62
N THR A 55 13.52 -16.74 -19.02
CA THR A 55 13.59 -15.89 -20.22
C THR A 55 13.22 -16.67 -21.48
N GLU A 56 13.73 -17.89 -21.65
CA GLU A 56 13.42 -18.78 -22.78
C GLU A 56 11.94 -19.18 -22.79
N SER A 57 11.37 -19.59 -21.66
CA SER A 57 9.94 -19.90 -21.55
C SER A 57 9.04 -18.68 -21.78
N LEU A 58 9.47 -17.49 -21.38
CA LEU A 58 8.77 -16.23 -21.68
C LEU A 58 8.94 -15.80 -23.14
N THR A 59 10.08 -16.10 -23.78
CA THR A 59 10.33 -15.83 -25.22
C THR A 59 9.65 -16.83 -26.15
N LEU A 60 9.36 -18.06 -25.71
CA LEU A 60 8.55 -19.01 -26.51
C LEU A 60 7.09 -18.57 -26.67
N ASN A 61 6.62 -17.60 -25.88
CA ASN A 61 5.30 -17.00 -26.00
C ASN A 61 5.30 -15.61 -26.65
N THR A 62 6.40 -15.12 -27.22
CA THR A 62 6.43 -13.81 -27.91
C THR A 62 5.87 -13.87 -29.34
N GLY A 63 4.76 -14.57 -29.54
CA GLY A 63 3.97 -14.56 -30.77
C GLY A 63 2.58 -13.92 -30.61
N GLY A 64 2.16 -13.59 -29.40
CA GLY A 64 0.91 -12.87 -29.13
C GLY A 64 0.74 -12.65 -27.64
N GLU A 65 0.22 -11.48 -27.25
CA GLU A 65 -0.35 -11.26 -25.92
C GLU A 65 -1.38 -12.37 -25.66
N VAL A 66 -1.00 -13.39 -24.90
CA VAL A 66 -1.98 -14.23 -24.25
C VAL A 66 -2.42 -13.46 -23.02
N SER A 67 -3.31 -12.48 -23.22
CA SER A 67 -4.20 -12.05 -22.16
C SER A 67 -5.11 -13.25 -21.88
N PRO A 68 -4.99 -13.94 -20.73
CA PRO A 68 -5.87 -15.05 -20.45
C PRO A 68 -7.31 -14.51 -20.44
N ASP A 69 -8.19 -15.16 -21.20
CA ASP A 69 -9.62 -14.84 -21.19
C ASP A 69 -10.17 -15.18 -19.80
N THR A 70 -10.17 -14.18 -18.93
CA THR A 70 -10.56 -14.29 -17.51
C THR A 70 -12.01 -14.69 -17.39
N GLN A 71 -12.87 -14.24 -18.31
CA GLN A 71 -14.27 -14.60 -18.36
C GLN A 71 -14.45 -16.08 -18.71
N ALA A 72 -13.80 -16.58 -19.77
CA ALA A 72 -13.86 -18.00 -20.12
C ALA A 72 -13.21 -18.89 -19.05
N ALA A 73 -12.16 -18.42 -18.37
CA ALA A 73 -11.55 -19.12 -17.24
C ALA A 73 -12.51 -19.21 -16.05
N TRP A 74 -13.23 -18.13 -15.76
CA TRP A 74 -14.23 -18.05 -14.71
C TRP A 74 -15.43 -18.95 -15.00
N GLU A 75 -15.97 -18.91 -16.22
CA GLU A 75 -17.06 -19.80 -16.67
C GLU A 75 -16.68 -21.28 -16.54
N LYS A 76 -15.45 -21.65 -16.95
CA LYS A 76 -14.93 -23.01 -16.78
C LYS A 76 -14.80 -23.40 -15.30
N PHE A 77 -14.37 -22.49 -14.45
CA PHE A 77 -14.25 -22.73 -13.00
C PHE A 77 -15.63 -22.93 -12.36
N GLN A 78 -16.60 -22.07 -12.68
CA GLN A 78 -17.98 -22.21 -12.21
C GLN A 78 -18.63 -23.51 -12.69
N ALA A 79 -18.44 -23.87 -13.96
CA ALA A 79 -18.94 -25.14 -14.50
C ALA A 79 -18.35 -26.34 -13.75
N ARG A 80 -17.05 -26.31 -13.41
CA ARG A 80 -16.42 -27.36 -12.60
C ARG A 80 -17.02 -27.47 -11.21
N LEU A 81 -17.28 -26.35 -10.55
CA LEU A 81 -17.93 -26.33 -9.24
C LEU A 81 -19.38 -26.83 -9.30
N ALA A 82 -20.14 -26.45 -10.31
CA ALA A 82 -21.53 -26.89 -10.50
C ALA A 82 -21.64 -28.40 -10.81
N THR A 83 -20.61 -28.97 -11.45
CA THR A 83 -20.51 -30.42 -11.72
C THR A 83 -19.78 -31.20 -10.64
N ALA A 84 -19.24 -30.52 -9.62
CA ALA A 84 -18.62 -31.20 -8.48
C ALA A 84 -19.73 -31.96 -7.73
N PRO A 85 -19.63 -33.29 -7.57
CA PRO A 85 -20.62 -34.02 -6.82
C PRO A 85 -20.67 -33.47 -5.38
N ASP A 86 -21.90 -33.33 -4.87
CA ASP A 86 -22.18 -32.93 -3.48
C ASP A 86 -21.26 -33.74 -2.54
N PRO A 87 -20.57 -33.12 -1.55
CA PRO A 87 -19.71 -33.87 -0.65
C PRO A 87 -20.57 -34.93 0.02
N ARG A 88 -20.28 -36.20 -0.25
CA ARG A 88 -20.92 -37.29 0.50
C ARG A 88 -20.60 -37.03 1.97
N PRO A 89 -21.59 -37.06 2.88
CA PRO A 89 -21.32 -36.94 4.30
C PRO A 89 -20.43 -38.11 4.72
N GLY A 90 -19.12 -37.88 4.80
CA GLY A 90 -18.10 -38.91 5.02
C GLY A 90 -16.76 -38.69 4.31
N ASP A 91 -16.73 -37.99 3.17
CA ASP A 91 -15.48 -37.79 2.42
C ASP A 91 -14.78 -36.48 2.81
N ASN A 92 -14.58 -36.28 4.11
CA ASN A 92 -13.59 -35.33 4.59
C ASN A 92 -12.21 -35.97 4.42
N ALA A 93 -11.50 -35.66 3.34
CA ALA A 93 -10.07 -35.95 3.20
C ALA A 93 -9.17 -35.08 4.13
N LEU A 94 -9.72 -34.68 5.29
CA LEU A 94 -9.02 -34.09 6.44
C LEU A 94 -9.26 -34.92 7.73
N GLY A 95 -9.84 -36.13 7.60
CA GLY A 95 -10.20 -37.01 8.73
C GLY A 95 -9.14 -38.04 9.17
N ALA A 96 -7.88 -37.93 8.74
CA ALA A 96 -6.82 -38.89 9.12
C ALA A 96 -5.55 -38.23 9.65
N LEU A 97 -5.69 -37.18 10.46
CA LEU A 97 -4.68 -36.82 11.46
C LEU A 97 -5.31 -37.07 12.83
N GLU A 98 -5.11 -38.29 13.34
CA GLU A 98 -5.40 -38.60 14.74
C GLU A 98 -4.59 -37.64 15.63
N LEU A 99 -5.30 -36.73 16.28
CA LEU A 99 -4.76 -35.94 17.39
C LEU A 99 -4.32 -36.91 18.50
N PRO A 100 -3.10 -36.79 19.06
CA PRO A 100 -2.67 -37.66 20.15
C PRO A 100 -3.57 -37.49 21.38
N ASN A 101 -4.00 -38.62 21.94
CA ASN A 101 -4.80 -38.73 23.16
C ASN A 101 -4.11 -38.02 24.37
N PRO A 102 -4.80 -37.12 25.11
CA PRO A 102 -4.21 -36.32 26.18
C PRO A 102 -3.82 -37.08 27.47
N ASN A 103 -3.95 -38.42 27.51
CA ASN A 103 -3.68 -39.22 28.71
C ASN A 103 -2.49 -40.19 28.59
N THR A 104 -1.50 -39.90 27.73
CA THR A 104 -0.27 -40.71 27.65
C THR A 104 0.87 -39.98 28.35
N GLU A 105 1.49 -40.63 29.34
CA GLU A 105 2.59 -40.07 30.14
C GLU A 105 3.77 -39.61 29.27
N PRO A 106 4.43 -38.48 29.60
CA PRO A 106 5.44 -37.89 28.74
C PRO A 106 6.75 -38.68 28.75
N ALA A 107 7.17 -39.15 27.58
CA ALA A 107 8.50 -39.68 27.35
C ALA A 107 9.57 -38.60 27.62
N GLN A 108 10.46 -38.90 28.57
CA GLN A 108 11.38 -37.96 29.23
C GLN A 108 12.59 -37.47 28.40
N ASN A 109 12.53 -37.33 27.07
CA ASN A 109 13.76 -37.07 26.29
C ASN A 109 13.64 -36.10 25.10
N LEU A 110 12.93 -34.97 25.24
CA LEU A 110 12.97 -33.86 24.26
C LEU A 110 13.06 -32.47 24.90
N THR A 111 13.81 -32.35 26.00
CA THR A 111 14.13 -31.06 26.63
C THR A 111 15.63 -30.78 26.59
N LYS A 112 16.12 -30.36 25.42
CA LYS A 112 17.32 -29.52 25.29
C LYS A 112 17.34 -28.93 23.89
N SER A 113 17.53 -27.61 23.82
CA SER A 113 17.72 -26.82 22.60
C SER A 113 16.48 -26.22 21.92
N LEU A 114 15.70 -25.41 22.63
CA LEU A 114 15.05 -24.22 22.04
C LEU A 114 15.01 -23.09 23.08
N ARG A 115 16.17 -22.46 23.30
CA ARG A 115 16.28 -21.14 23.93
C ARG A 115 17.41 -20.39 23.23
N THR A 116 17.06 -19.64 22.19
CA THR A 116 17.87 -18.52 21.73
C THR A 116 16.92 -17.41 21.25
N LYS A 117 17.14 -16.23 21.83
CA LYS A 117 16.39 -15.01 21.61
C LYS A 117 16.56 -14.54 20.17
N GLY A 118 15.49 -14.50 19.39
CA GLY A 118 15.46 -13.80 18.11
C GLY A 118 15.58 -12.29 18.35
N ARG A 119 16.66 -11.71 17.85
CA ARG A 119 16.96 -10.28 17.90
C ARG A 119 16.81 -9.80 16.45
N TRP A 120 15.61 -9.34 16.07
CA TRP A 120 15.40 -8.70 14.78
C TRP A 120 16.07 -7.32 14.79
N SER A 121 17.03 -7.09 13.89
CA SER A 121 17.51 -5.75 13.59
C SER A 121 17.84 -5.61 12.11
N THR A 122 17.09 -4.69 11.49
CA THR A 122 17.47 -3.78 10.39
C THR A 122 17.80 -4.39 9.03
N MET A 123 16.79 -4.48 8.16
CA MET A 123 16.96 -4.47 6.71
C MET A 123 16.92 -3.02 6.21
N LYS A 124 17.92 -2.60 5.41
CA LYS A 124 17.96 -1.27 4.79
C LYS A 124 17.24 -1.32 3.44
N ILE A 125 16.04 -0.75 3.40
CA ILE A 125 15.28 -0.51 2.17
C ILE A 125 15.91 0.69 1.45
N ASN A 126 15.98 0.66 0.13
CA ASN A 126 16.62 1.68 -0.70
C ASN A 126 15.57 2.72 -1.15
N PRO A 127 15.53 3.96 -0.61
CA PRO A 127 14.33 4.83 -0.68
C PRO A 127 14.21 5.69 -1.95
N LYS A 128 15.06 5.49 -2.97
CA LYS A 128 15.21 6.47 -4.06
C LYS A 128 14.11 6.50 -5.12
N ARG A 129 13.00 5.77 -4.98
CA ARG A 129 11.90 5.74 -5.96
C ARG A 129 10.53 6.13 -5.42
N TRP A 130 10.41 6.55 -4.16
CA TRP A 130 9.12 6.91 -3.54
C TRP A 130 8.92 8.43 -3.35
N ILE A 131 9.89 9.28 -3.71
CA ILE A 131 9.90 10.71 -3.32
C ILE A 131 9.76 11.67 -4.53
N ALA A 132 9.33 11.16 -5.68
CA ALA A 132 8.80 11.99 -6.77
C ALA A 132 7.28 11.81 -6.83
N GLY A 133 6.54 12.26 -5.80
CA GLY A 133 5.08 12.17 -5.80
C GLY A 133 4.45 12.11 -4.41
N GLY A 134 4.74 13.07 -3.54
CA GLY A 134 4.07 13.20 -2.25
C GLY A 134 2.73 13.92 -2.35
N VAL A 135 1.76 13.35 -3.05
CA VAL A 135 0.33 13.73 -3.00
C VAL A 135 -0.52 12.51 -3.35
N ALA A 136 -1.10 11.82 -2.36
CA ALA A 136 -2.11 10.80 -2.60
C ALA A 136 -2.79 10.35 -1.28
N ALA A 137 -4.10 10.56 -1.18
CA ALA A 137 -5.00 9.96 -0.20
C ALA A 137 -4.58 8.55 0.26
N ALA A 138 -4.21 8.40 1.53
CA ALA A 138 -3.22 7.44 1.96
C ALA A 138 -3.56 5.93 1.83
N VAL A 139 -4.75 5.50 1.39
CA VAL A 139 -4.99 4.07 1.06
C VAL A 139 -5.61 3.84 -0.32
N LEU A 140 -6.06 4.88 -1.04
CA LEU A 140 -6.72 4.73 -2.35
C LEU A 140 -6.02 5.43 -3.51
N ALA A 141 -5.07 6.33 -3.27
CA ALA A 141 -4.50 7.15 -4.34
C ALA A 141 -3.11 6.72 -4.84
N SER A 142 -2.51 5.66 -4.30
CA SER A 142 -1.28 5.10 -4.87
C SER A 142 -1.54 4.29 -6.16
N ALA A 143 -2.81 3.98 -6.48
CA ALA A 143 -3.25 3.21 -7.63
C ALA A 143 -3.40 3.98 -8.96
N LEU A 144 -3.02 5.26 -9.02
CA LEU A 144 -3.59 6.18 -10.02
C LEU A 144 -2.62 6.75 -11.08
N PHE A 145 -1.41 6.24 -11.22
CA PHE A 145 -0.37 6.84 -12.07
C PHE A 145 -0.36 6.39 -13.55
N ILE A 146 -1.45 6.54 -14.33
CA ILE A 146 -1.44 6.35 -15.81
C ILE A 146 -2.40 7.36 -16.51
N PRO A 147 -2.08 7.91 -17.71
CA PRO A 147 -2.89 8.95 -18.34
C PRO A 147 -4.02 8.41 -19.26
N GLN A 148 -5.02 9.29 -19.42
CA GLN A 148 -6.02 9.42 -20.50
C GLN A 148 -7.41 8.80 -20.26
N VAL A 149 -8.43 9.66 -20.08
CA VAL A 149 -9.70 9.77 -20.86
C VAL A 149 -10.55 10.89 -20.22
N ARG A 150 -11.25 11.69 -21.05
CA ARG A 150 -12.18 12.76 -20.62
C ARG A 150 -13.60 12.21 -20.55
N VAL A 151 -14.30 12.39 -19.41
CA VAL A 151 -15.76 12.21 -19.36
C VAL A 151 -16.41 13.40 -18.66
N ALA A 152 -17.49 13.89 -19.26
CA ALA A 152 -18.36 14.94 -18.75
C ALA A 152 -19.34 14.35 -17.73
N ALA A 153 -19.43 14.95 -16.55
CA ALA A 153 -20.45 14.60 -15.55
C ALA A 153 -21.56 15.66 -15.54
N SER A 154 -22.80 15.23 -15.74
CA SER A 154 -23.99 16.02 -15.41
C SER A 154 -24.51 15.58 -14.05
N ASP A 155 -24.63 16.54 -13.14
CA ASP A 155 -25.31 16.52 -11.84
C ASP A 155 -25.36 15.18 -11.08
N MET A 156 -24.45 15.03 -10.10
CA MET A 156 -24.48 13.97 -9.10
C MET A 156 -24.19 14.58 -7.72
N LEU A 157 -25.08 14.37 -6.76
CA LEU A 157 -24.98 14.92 -5.40
C LEU A 157 -24.71 13.80 -4.38
N GLY A 158 -23.53 13.88 -3.77
CA GLY A 158 -23.10 13.13 -2.61
C GLY A 158 -21.81 13.79 -2.12
N LEU A 159 -21.88 14.62 -1.09
CA LEU A 159 -20.71 15.36 -0.60
C LEU A 159 -20.17 14.66 0.64
N LEU A 160 -19.13 13.85 0.47
CA LEU A 160 -18.27 13.48 1.60
C LEU A 160 -17.63 14.76 2.14
N ARG A 161 -17.87 15.06 3.43
CA ARG A 161 -17.28 16.21 4.11
C ARG A 161 -16.47 15.67 5.28
N ILE A 162 -15.16 15.61 5.07
CA ILE A 162 -14.24 15.08 6.07
C ILE A 162 -14.03 16.12 7.17
N ASP A 163 -14.44 15.75 8.38
CA ASP A 163 -14.29 16.54 9.60
C ASP A 163 -13.43 15.81 10.66
N LYS A 164 -13.22 14.51 10.48
CA LYS A 164 -12.52 13.63 11.42
C LYS A 164 -11.39 12.88 10.71
N LEU A 165 -10.31 12.66 11.45
CA LEU A 165 -9.21 11.82 11.03
C LEU A 165 -9.12 10.65 12.01
N GLN A 166 -9.01 9.43 11.50
CA GLN A 166 -8.89 8.24 12.33
C GLN A 166 -7.78 7.35 11.78
N THR A 167 -6.95 6.81 12.66
CA THR A 167 -5.86 5.94 12.22
C THR A 167 -6.32 4.53 11.90
N VAL A 168 -5.71 3.93 10.88
CA VAL A 168 -5.89 2.52 10.50
C VAL A 168 -4.53 1.84 10.54
N LYS A 169 -4.47 0.69 11.18
CA LYS A 169 -3.24 -0.07 11.41
C LYS A 169 -2.97 -0.99 10.24
N LEU A 170 -1.75 -0.97 9.73
CA LEU A 170 -1.27 -1.90 8.71
C LEU A 170 -0.23 -2.83 9.32
N THR A 171 -0.24 -4.10 8.95
CA THR A 171 0.88 -5.01 9.19
C THR A 171 1.83 -5.02 7.99
N PRO A 172 3.08 -5.53 8.13
CA PRO A 172 3.96 -5.73 6.98
C PRO A 172 3.33 -6.61 5.88
N GLU A 173 2.55 -7.63 6.26
CA GLU A 173 1.84 -8.50 5.33
C GLU A 173 0.74 -7.74 4.57
N ASP A 174 0.00 -6.85 5.24
CA ASP A 174 -0.98 -5.98 4.58
C ASP A 174 -0.31 -5.13 3.49
N ILE A 175 0.87 -4.58 3.77
CA ILE A 175 1.65 -3.77 2.82
C ILE A 175 2.04 -4.60 1.59
N GLU A 176 2.51 -5.83 1.76
CA GLU A 176 2.86 -6.70 0.63
C GLU A 176 1.63 -7.11 -0.19
N GLN A 177 0.50 -7.37 0.45
CA GLN A 177 -0.76 -7.66 -0.25
C GLN A 177 -1.25 -6.44 -1.05
N ILE A 178 -1.20 -5.24 -0.47
CA ILE A 178 -1.53 -4.00 -1.15
C ILE A 178 -0.62 -3.80 -2.36
N LYS A 179 0.70 -3.98 -2.19
CA LYS A 179 1.67 -3.89 -3.30
C LYS A 179 1.37 -4.90 -4.41
N ALA A 180 1.05 -6.14 -4.07
CA ALA A 180 0.71 -7.17 -5.05
C ALA A 180 -0.55 -6.79 -5.84
N ASN A 181 -1.62 -6.38 -5.14
CA ASN A 181 -2.86 -5.91 -5.74
C ASN A 181 -2.62 -4.69 -6.65
N MET A 182 -1.77 -3.77 -6.22
CA MET A 182 -1.40 -2.60 -7.01
C MET A 182 -0.51 -2.93 -8.20
N SER A 183 0.41 -3.88 -8.09
CA SER A 183 1.28 -4.27 -9.21
C SER A 183 0.50 -4.92 -10.36
N ALA A 184 -0.71 -5.41 -10.08
CA ALA A 184 -1.65 -5.90 -11.09
C ALA A 184 -2.37 -4.78 -11.86
N LEU A 185 -2.17 -3.50 -11.50
CA LEU A 185 -2.63 -2.35 -12.28
C LEU A 185 -1.96 -2.35 -13.65
N HIS A 186 -2.76 -2.50 -14.70
CA HIS A 186 -2.32 -2.26 -16.07
C HIS A 186 -3.03 -1.02 -16.61
N ASN A 187 -2.26 -0.06 -17.14
CA ASN A 187 -2.77 1.13 -17.78
C ASN A 187 -3.79 2.01 -16.99
N GLY A 188 -3.77 1.96 -15.65
CA GLY A 188 -4.68 2.74 -14.82
C GLY A 188 -6.04 2.08 -14.65
N GLU A 189 -6.14 0.80 -15.01
CA GLU A 189 -7.32 -0.03 -14.84
C GLU A 189 -7.05 -1.16 -13.83
N ILE A 190 -8.04 -1.45 -13.01
CA ILE A 190 -8.09 -2.61 -12.12
C ILE A 190 -9.31 -3.44 -12.48
N ASP A 191 -9.07 -4.68 -12.91
CA ASP A 191 -10.11 -5.70 -12.92
C ASP A 191 -10.34 -6.18 -11.48
N LEU A 192 -11.58 -6.09 -11.00
CA LEU A 192 -11.97 -6.54 -9.66
C LEU A 192 -12.26 -8.04 -9.63
N LYS A 193 -11.41 -8.84 -10.30
CA LYS A 193 -11.56 -10.29 -10.50
C LYS A 193 -12.91 -10.66 -11.12
N GLY A 194 -13.31 -9.93 -12.16
CA GLY A 194 -14.61 -10.10 -12.83
C GLY A 194 -15.81 -9.47 -12.11
N MET A 195 -15.69 -9.04 -10.84
CA MET A 195 -16.80 -8.39 -10.12
C MET A 195 -17.04 -6.93 -10.52
N GLY A 196 -16.20 -6.38 -11.39
CA GLY A 196 -16.25 -4.98 -11.76
C GLY A 196 -14.91 -4.49 -12.29
N HIS A 197 -14.89 -3.20 -12.58
CA HIS A 197 -13.76 -2.51 -13.16
C HIS A 197 -13.60 -1.17 -12.45
N MET A 198 -12.36 -0.79 -12.16
CA MET A 198 -12.01 0.55 -11.75
C MET A 198 -11.03 1.14 -12.74
N SER A 199 -11.24 2.38 -13.15
CA SER A 199 -10.32 3.16 -13.97
C SER A 199 -10.08 4.53 -13.36
N VAL A 200 -9.00 5.16 -13.81
CA VAL A 200 -8.63 6.50 -13.37
C VAL A 200 -8.77 7.45 -14.54
N ALA A 201 -9.80 8.29 -14.47
CA ALA A 201 -10.02 9.32 -15.44
C ALA A 201 -9.07 10.50 -15.21
N GLY A 202 -8.07 10.60 -16.10
CA GLY A 202 -7.32 11.83 -16.35
C GLY A 202 -6.54 12.36 -15.15
N GLN A 203 -5.38 11.77 -14.86
CA GLN A 203 -4.35 12.46 -14.06
C GLN A 203 -3.43 13.26 -14.99
N PRO A 204 -3.64 14.57 -15.19
CA PRO A 204 -2.67 15.40 -15.89
C PRO A 204 -1.37 15.45 -15.09
N GLU A 205 -0.24 15.55 -15.79
CA GLU A 205 1.04 15.79 -15.12
C GLU A 205 0.93 17.07 -14.27
N PRO A 206 1.37 17.03 -13.00
CA PRO A 206 1.34 18.21 -12.18
C PRO A 206 2.20 19.31 -12.81
N ALA A 207 1.66 20.52 -12.86
CA ALA A 207 2.45 21.69 -13.24
C ALA A 207 3.47 21.96 -12.13
N VAL A 208 4.75 22.09 -12.49
CA VAL A 208 5.84 22.33 -11.54
C VAL A 208 6.47 23.70 -11.80
N PHE A 209 6.71 24.44 -10.73
CA PHE A 209 7.26 25.79 -10.73
C PHE A 209 8.49 25.83 -9.83
N THR A 210 9.60 26.36 -10.36
CA THR A 210 10.87 26.51 -9.62
C THR A 210 11.08 27.92 -9.07
N SER A 211 10.14 28.84 -9.31
CA SER A 211 10.16 30.20 -8.74
C SER A 211 8.87 30.52 -8.01
N LEU A 212 8.98 31.29 -6.93
CA LEU A 212 7.85 31.71 -6.12
C LEU A 212 6.87 32.57 -6.91
N GLU A 213 7.38 33.43 -7.80
CA GLU A 213 6.56 34.26 -8.67
C GLU A 213 5.71 33.43 -9.63
N ALA A 214 6.30 32.44 -10.30
CA ALA A 214 5.56 31.56 -11.21
C ALA A 214 4.51 30.72 -10.46
N ALA A 215 4.86 30.21 -9.28
CA ALA A 215 3.91 29.47 -8.44
C ALA A 215 2.70 30.33 -8.04
N ARG A 216 2.95 31.57 -7.58
CA ARG A 216 1.89 32.52 -7.20
C ARG A 216 1.02 32.92 -8.40
N GLN A 217 1.62 33.15 -9.56
CA GLN A 217 0.89 33.44 -10.81
C GLN A 217 0.00 32.25 -11.25
N ALA A 218 0.44 31.02 -10.98
CA ALA A 218 -0.33 29.80 -11.23
C ALA A 218 -1.39 29.49 -10.16
N GLY A 219 -1.57 30.38 -9.17
CA GLY A 219 -2.55 30.22 -8.09
C GLY A 219 -2.12 29.26 -6.97
N VAL A 220 -0.84 28.92 -6.88
CA VAL A 220 -0.30 28.11 -5.77
C VAL A 220 0.04 29.04 -4.60
N SER A 221 -0.61 28.82 -3.46
CA SER A 221 -0.26 29.49 -2.21
C SER A 221 0.98 28.81 -1.60
N VAL A 222 2.07 29.57 -1.46
CA VAL A 222 3.34 29.09 -0.91
C VAL A 222 3.56 29.79 0.44
N PRO A 223 3.35 29.10 1.57
CA PRO A 223 3.66 29.63 2.90
C PRO A 223 5.14 29.99 3.04
N GLU A 224 5.42 31.08 3.75
CA GLU A 224 6.79 31.42 4.14
C GLU A 224 7.11 30.70 5.45
N LEU A 225 8.12 29.83 5.44
CA LEU A 225 8.51 29.02 6.59
C LEU A 225 9.90 29.44 7.06
N THR A 226 10.00 29.81 8.34
CA THR A 226 11.27 30.26 8.94
C THR A 226 12.32 29.15 8.88
N GLY A 227 13.50 29.44 8.32
CA GLY A 227 14.60 28.48 8.19
C GLY A 227 14.46 27.50 7.02
N TYR A 228 13.52 27.75 6.11
CA TYR A 228 13.25 26.92 4.94
C TYR A 228 13.13 27.77 3.68
N THR A 229 13.80 27.32 2.61
CA THR A 229 13.71 27.93 1.28
C THR A 229 12.95 27.01 0.33
N MET A 230 11.97 27.55 -0.40
CA MET A 230 11.23 26.80 -1.41
C MET A 230 12.16 26.37 -2.56
N LEU A 231 12.11 25.08 -2.91
CA LEU A 231 12.84 24.50 -4.04
C LEU A 231 11.97 24.43 -5.29
N ARG A 232 10.75 23.91 -5.10
CA ARG A 232 9.71 23.86 -6.13
C ARG A 232 8.34 23.85 -5.49
N ALA A 233 7.38 24.39 -6.22
CA ALA A 233 5.97 24.24 -5.94
C ALA A 233 5.32 23.55 -7.14
N GLY A 234 4.15 22.96 -6.93
CA GLY A 234 3.38 22.42 -8.02
C GLY A 234 1.90 22.39 -7.74
N LYS A 235 1.17 22.19 -8.83
CA LYS A 235 -0.29 22.19 -8.87
C LYS A 235 -0.75 20.95 -9.59
N GLN A 236 -1.62 20.19 -8.94
CA GLN A 236 -2.34 19.08 -9.53
C GLN A 236 -3.75 19.56 -9.86
N GLU A 237 -4.14 19.46 -11.13
CA GLU A 237 -5.51 19.73 -11.54
C GLU A 237 -6.44 18.60 -11.06
N PRO A 238 -7.75 18.89 -10.87
CA PRO A 238 -8.72 17.89 -10.49
C PRO A 238 -8.72 16.66 -11.42
N PHE A 239 -8.95 15.49 -10.83
CA PHE A 239 -9.07 14.22 -11.55
C PHE A 239 -10.10 13.33 -10.85
N SER A 240 -10.50 12.22 -11.48
CA SER A 240 -11.45 11.29 -10.86
C SER A 240 -11.07 9.84 -11.12
N ALA A 241 -11.44 8.95 -10.21
CA ALA A 241 -11.51 7.51 -10.50
C ALA A 241 -12.97 7.14 -10.78
N ASP A 242 -13.20 6.31 -11.80
CA ASP A 242 -14.48 5.68 -12.10
C ASP A 242 -14.43 4.23 -11.63
N MET A 243 -15.51 3.76 -11.03
CA MET A 243 -15.68 2.39 -10.61
C MET A 243 -17.05 1.89 -11.04
N GLN A 244 -17.06 0.71 -11.65
CA GLN A 244 -18.27 0.02 -12.07
C GLN A 244 -18.29 -1.37 -11.43
N ILE A 245 -19.45 -1.74 -10.86
CA ILE A 245 -19.65 -3.02 -10.19
C ILE A 245 -20.58 -3.89 -11.03
N ASP A 246 -20.19 -5.12 -11.33
CA ASP A 246 -21.11 -6.14 -11.85
C ASP A 246 -21.85 -6.77 -10.67
N VAL A 247 -23.10 -6.33 -10.44
CA VAL A 247 -23.88 -6.69 -9.24
C VAL A 247 -24.04 -8.20 -9.13
N ALA A 248 -24.35 -8.89 -10.23
CA ALA A 248 -24.59 -10.33 -10.20
C ALA A 248 -23.31 -11.12 -9.83
N GLN A 249 -22.17 -10.74 -10.40
CA GLN A 249 -20.90 -11.39 -10.07
C GLN A 249 -20.44 -11.06 -8.66
N PHE A 250 -20.67 -9.83 -8.22
CA PHE A 250 -20.34 -9.39 -6.88
C PHE A 250 -21.14 -10.15 -5.80
N GLU A 251 -22.46 -10.27 -5.97
CA GLU A 251 -23.32 -11.01 -5.04
C GLU A 251 -22.98 -12.52 -5.03
N ALA A 252 -22.65 -13.10 -6.20
CA ALA A 252 -22.20 -14.48 -6.28
C ALA A 252 -20.88 -14.69 -5.52
N PHE A 253 -19.94 -13.75 -5.59
CA PHE A 253 -18.70 -13.79 -4.82
C PHE A 253 -18.96 -13.62 -3.32
N ALA A 254 -19.82 -12.69 -2.91
CA ALA A 254 -20.19 -12.54 -1.50
C ALA A 254 -20.76 -13.85 -0.94
N GLN A 255 -21.62 -14.54 -1.71
CA GLN A 255 -22.19 -15.83 -1.34
C GLN A 255 -21.11 -16.92 -1.16
N GLN A 256 -20.07 -16.92 -2.00
CA GLN A 256 -18.91 -17.82 -1.85
C GLN A 256 -18.13 -17.55 -0.55
N LEU A 257 -18.07 -16.30 -0.11
CA LEU A 257 -17.45 -15.91 1.16
C LEU A 257 -18.36 -16.17 2.38
N GLY A 258 -19.51 -16.83 2.18
CA GLY A 258 -20.47 -17.11 3.25
C GLY A 258 -21.24 -15.87 3.73
N THR A 259 -21.21 -14.78 2.96
CA THR A 259 -21.94 -13.54 3.25
C THR A 259 -23.06 -13.37 2.25
N SER A 260 -24.22 -12.84 2.67
CA SER A 260 -25.28 -12.44 1.76
C SER A 260 -25.33 -10.92 1.72
N VAL A 261 -25.08 -10.34 0.55
CA VAL A 261 -25.28 -8.92 0.29
C VAL A 261 -26.21 -8.80 -0.90
N ALA A 262 -27.19 -7.90 -0.78
CA ALA A 262 -28.07 -7.51 -1.86
C ALA A 262 -27.73 -6.06 -2.22
N LEU A 263 -27.17 -5.84 -3.41
CA LEU A 263 -26.89 -4.52 -3.94
C LEU A 263 -28.08 -4.03 -4.75
N ASP A 264 -28.31 -2.71 -4.78
CA ASP A 264 -29.32 -2.12 -5.65
C ASP A 264 -28.99 -2.47 -7.12
N PRO A 265 -29.93 -3.06 -7.89
CA PRO A 265 -29.72 -3.38 -9.30
C PRO A 265 -29.29 -2.18 -10.17
N LYS A 266 -29.61 -0.95 -9.75
CA LYS A 266 -29.16 0.29 -10.41
C LYS A 266 -27.65 0.49 -10.35
N LEU A 267 -26.93 -0.18 -9.45
CA LEU A 267 -25.47 -0.13 -9.40
C LEU A 267 -24.81 -0.97 -10.50
N ASN A 268 -25.56 -1.84 -11.16
CA ASN A 268 -24.99 -2.79 -12.11
C ASN A 268 -24.39 -2.08 -13.33
N LYS A 269 -23.05 -2.07 -13.39
CA LYS A 269 -22.21 -1.43 -14.40
C LYS A 269 -22.39 0.09 -14.51
N GLU A 270 -23.03 0.70 -13.51
CA GLU A 270 -23.18 2.14 -13.41
C GLU A 270 -21.91 2.76 -12.81
N SER A 271 -21.55 3.96 -13.26
CA SER A 271 -20.32 4.64 -12.83
C SER A 271 -20.46 5.26 -11.44
N ILE A 272 -19.53 4.90 -10.54
CA ILE A 272 -19.33 5.48 -9.22
C ILE A 272 -18.03 6.27 -9.26
N PHE A 273 -18.10 7.58 -9.10
CA PHE A 273 -16.91 8.42 -9.23
C PHE A 273 -16.32 8.82 -7.87
N ILE A 274 -15.01 8.64 -7.73
CA ILE A 274 -14.24 9.28 -6.67
C ILE A 274 -13.57 10.51 -7.28
N SER A 275 -14.05 11.70 -6.92
CA SER A 275 -13.51 12.98 -7.42
C SER A 275 -12.43 13.51 -6.47
N PHE A 276 -11.27 13.83 -7.02
CA PHE A 276 -10.17 14.48 -6.34
C PHE A 276 -10.10 15.94 -6.78
N GLY A 277 -10.21 16.85 -5.81
CA GLY A 277 -10.11 18.28 -6.08
C GLY A 277 -8.69 18.69 -6.47
N GLN A 278 -8.58 19.94 -6.90
CA GLN A 278 -7.27 20.55 -7.14
C GLN A 278 -6.42 20.45 -5.86
N SER A 279 -5.14 20.16 -6.03
CA SER A 279 -4.18 20.18 -4.93
C SER A 279 -2.92 20.94 -5.31
N SER A 280 -2.19 21.36 -4.29
CA SER A 280 -0.87 21.96 -4.47
C SER A 280 0.12 21.35 -3.51
N PHE A 281 1.37 21.27 -3.95
CA PHE A 281 2.47 20.78 -3.14
C PHE A 281 3.64 21.75 -3.23
N ILE A 282 4.41 21.83 -2.16
CA ILE A 282 5.62 22.63 -2.06
C ILE A 282 6.71 21.77 -1.43
N GLU A 283 7.88 21.77 -2.04
CA GLU A 283 9.10 21.20 -1.48
C GLU A 283 10.02 22.33 -1.01
N TYR A 284 10.45 22.24 0.24
CA TYR A 284 11.41 23.15 0.86
C TYR A 284 12.72 22.43 1.19
N SER A 285 13.82 23.17 1.09
CA SER A 285 15.10 22.80 1.71
C SER A 285 15.23 23.47 3.05
N SER A 286 15.71 22.74 4.06
CA SER A 286 16.20 23.36 5.29
C SER A 286 17.45 24.19 4.99
N GLU A 287 17.55 25.35 5.63
CA GLU A 287 18.74 26.21 5.59
C GLU A 287 19.87 25.68 6.47
N SER A 288 19.55 24.98 7.56
CA SER A 288 20.55 24.43 8.48
C SER A 288 21.11 23.09 7.99
N ASN A 289 20.31 22.31 7.27
CA ASN A 289 20.74 21.05 6.67
C ASN A 289 20.16 20.90 5.24
N PRO A 290 20.94 21.19 4.19
CA PRO A 290 20.47 21.11 2.81
C PRO A 290 20.04 19.72 2.32
N GLN A 291 20.36 18.65 3.05
CA GLN A 291 19.87 17.29 2.77
C GLN A 291 18.47 17.05 3.37
N ALA A 292 18.09 17.82 4.38
CA ALA A 292 16.76 17.75 4.96
C ALA A 292 15.74 18.43 4.04
N ARG A 293 14.63 17.74 3.82
CA ARG A 293 13.51 18.21 3.01
C ARG A 293 12.26 18.33 3.85
N LEU A 294 11.45 19.34 3.54
CA LEU A 294 10.11 19.48 4.05
C LEU A 294 9.16 19.55 2.85
N HIS A 295 8.14 18.73 2.87
CA HIS A 295 7.08 18.72 1.87
C HIS A 295 5.80 19.22 2.52
N TYR A 296 5.18 20.21 1.92
CA TYR A 296 3.85 20.70 2.30
C TYR A 296 2.88 20.42 1.17
N ALA A 297 1.74 19.82 1.46
CA ALA A 297 0.67 19.64 0.51
C ALA A 297 -0.66 20.13 1.10
N VAL A 298 -1.50 20.68 0.24
CA VAL A 298 -2.88 21.04 0.55
C VAL A 298 -3.80 20.61 -0.57
N SER A 299 -4.90 19.96 -0.21
CA SER A 299 -5.91 19.49 -1.15
C SER A 299 -7.30 19.59 -0.55
N ALA A 300 -8.31 19.72 -1.41
CA ALA A 300 -9.67 19.43 -0.98
C ALA A 300 -9.82 17.93 -0.64
N SER A 301 -10.73 17.60 0.27
CA SER A 301 -11.07 16.21 0.54
C SER A 301 -11.68 15.53 -0.70
N PRO A 302 -11.42 14.24 -0.91
CA PRO A 302 -12.04 13.49 -2.00
C PRO A 302 -13.55 13.41 -1.80
N GLN A 303 -14.29 13.37 -2.90
CA GLN A 303 -15.75 13.27 -2.91
C GLN A 303 -16.18 11.98 -3.60
N LEU A 304 -17.07 11.22 -2.98
CA LEU A 304 -17.69 10.05 -3.59
C LEU A 304 -19.02 10.46 -4.21
N LYS A 305 -19.15 10.23 -5.52
CA LYS A 305 -20.38 10.47 -6.28
C LYS A 305 -20.99 9.12 -6.65
N VAL A 306 -22.18 8.88 -6.15
CA VAL A 306 -22.98 7.70 -6.45
C VAL A 306 -24.18 8.07 -7.33
N PRO A 307 -24.74 7.13 -8.10
CA PRO A 307 -25.95 7.37 -8.89
C PRO A 307 -27.15 7.80 -8.03
N GLU A 308 -28.09 8.54 -8.62
CA GLU A 308 -29.23 9.09 -7.89
C GLU A 308 -30.13 7.99 -7.29
N GLY A 309 -30.46 8.13 -6.01
CA GLY A 309 -31.30 7.20 -5.27
C GLY A 309 -30.60 5.91 -4.84
N ILE A 310 -29.28 5.81 -5.01
CA ILE A 310 -28.45 4.76 -4.43
C ILE A 310 -28.10 5.10 -2.98
N ASP A 311 -28.20 4.10 -2.11
CA ASP A 311 -27.69 4.18 -0.75
C ASP A 311 -26.17 4.07 -0.73
N VAL A 312 -25.50 5.09 -0.18
CA VAL A 312 -24.04 5.16 -0.11
C VAL A 312 -23.47 4.05 0.79
N ASP A 313 -24.23 3.59 1.80
CA ASP A 313 -23.80 2.49 2.66
C ASP A 313 -23.74 1.16 1.91
N GLN A 314 -24.56 0.96 0.87
CA GLN A 314 -24.43 -0.22 0.00
C GLN A 314 -23.14 -0.18 -0.82
N VAL A 315 -22.76 1.00 -1.33
CA VAL A 315 -21.50 1.19 -2.06
C VAL A 315 -20.30 0.97 -1.13
N ARG A 316 -20.36 1.45 0.11
CA ARG A 316 -19.35 1.15 1.14
C ARG A 316 -19.24 -0.35 1.39
N GLY A 317 -20.36 -1.02 1.64
CA GLY A 317 -20.40 -2.46 1.87
C GLY A 317 -19.75 -3.22 0.71
N ALA A 318 -20.05 -2.80 -0.53
CA ALA A 318 -19.46 -3.38 -1.72
C ALA A 318 -17.93 -3.19 -1.77
N LEU A 319 -17.46 -1.96 -1.54
CA LEU A 319 -16.03 -1.62 -1.50
C LEU A 319 -15.25 -2.44 -0.46
N LEU A 320 -15.82 -2.62 0.73
CA LEU A 320 -15.18 -3.37 1.81
C LEU A 320 -14.97 -4.84 1.45
N MET A 321 -15.87 -5.46 0.68
CA MET A 321 -15.72 -6.86 0.27
C MET A 321 -14.83 -7.06 -0.96
N THR A 322 -14.33 -5.99 -1.56
CA THR A 322 -13.40 -6.13 -2.70
C THR A 322 -12.11 -6.86 -2.28
N PRO A 323 -11.47 -7.61 -3.20
CA PRO A 323 -10.22 -8.31 -2.93
C PRO A 323 -9.01 -7.36 -2.86
N LEU A 324 -9.23 -6.06 -3.03
CA LEU A 324 -8.20 -5.03 -2.99
C LEU A 324 -7.69 -4.76 -1.58
N LEU A 325 -8.58 -4.88 -0.58
CA LEU A 325 -8.27 -4.57 0.81
C LEU A 325 -7.84 -5.84 1.56
N PRO A 326 -6.71 -5.81 2.27
CA PRO A 326 -6.36 -6.86 3.23
C PRO A 326 -7.45 -7.00 4.31
N GLU A 327 -7.60 -8.21 4.85
CA GLU A 327 -8.67 -8.51 5.82
C GLU A 327 -8.58 -7.63 7.07
N ASN A 328 -7.37 -7.40 7.59
CA ASN A 328 -7.15 -6.52 8.74
C ASN A 328 -7.61 -5.08 8.46
N VAL A 329 -7.33 -4.57 7.26
CA VAL A 329 -7.73 -3.22 6.84
C VAL A 329 -9.26 -3.14 6.68
N ARG A 330 -9.86 -4.14 6.03
CA ARG A 330 -11.30 -4.25 5.86
C ARG A 330 -12.04 -4.18 7.19
N GLN A 331 -11.61 -4.96 8.19
CA GLN A 331 -12.25 -4.98 9.50
C GLN A 331 -12.18 -3.63 10.21
N GLN A 332 -11.03 -2.96 10.15
CA GLN A 332 -10.88 -1.64 10.74
C GLN A 332 -11.75 -0.59 10.04
N LEU A 333 -11.78 -0.58 8.71
CA LEU A 333 -12.64 0.32 7.93
C LEU A 333 -14.13 0.04 8.15
N ALA A 334 -14.54 -1.22 8.34
CA ALA A 334 -15.91 -1.58 8.68
C ALA A 334 -16.33 -1.04 10.06
N ASN A 335 -15.41 -0.92 11.00
CA ASN A 335 -15.67 -0.41 12.35
C ASN A 335 -15.80 1.12 12.44
N ILE A 336 -15.47 1.87 11.39
CA ILE A 336 -15.66 3.33 11.34
C ILE A 336 -17.14 3.63 11.08
N GLN A 337 -17.92 3.95 12.10
CA GLN A 337 -19.37 4.16 11.94
C GLN A 337 -19.69 5.44 11.15
N ASP A 338 -18.99 6.53 11.44
CA ASP A 338 -19.18 7.86 10.84
C ASP A 338 -18.27 8.11 9.63
N TRP A 339 -18.12 7.07 8.80
CA TRP A 339 -17.16 6.99 7.71
C TRP A 339 -17.29 8.11 6.68
N GLU A 340 -18.49 8.63 6.44
CA GLU A 340 -18.73 9.73 5.50
C GLU A 340 -18.02 11.04 5.89
N SER A 341 -17.71 11.17 7.19
CA SER A 341 -17.03 12.31 7.79
C SER A 341 -15.62 12.01 8.29
N THR A 342 -15.16 10.76 8.14
CA THR A 342 -13.92 10.28 8.73
C THR A 342 -12.96 9.81 7.65
N LEU A 343 -11.79 10.44 7.59
CA LEU A 343 -10.71 10.01 6.69
C LEU A 343 -9.78 9.04 7.44
N PRO A 344 -9.69 7.76 6.99
CA PRO A 344 -8.74 6.81 7.55
C PRO A 344 -7.30 7.15 7.15
N ILE A 345 -6.42 7.22 8.13
CA ILE A 345 -4.98 7.49 7.98
C ILE A 345 -4.20 6.21 8.32
N PRO A 346 -3.58 5.54 7.35
CA PRO A 346 -2.84 4.31 7.60
C PRO A 346 -1.50 4.59 8.30
N TYR A 347 -1.06 3.64 9.12
CA TYR A 347 0.31 3.56 9.62
C TYR A 347 0.70 2.09 9.90
N VAL A 348 1.99 1.76 9.86
CA VAL A 348 2.44 0.38 10.10
C VAL A 348 2.61 0.13 11.60
N GLU A 349 1.82 -0.78 12.17
CA GLU A 349 1.90 -1.08 13.61
C GLU A 349 3.21 -1.81 13.97
N GLY A 350 3.79 -1.46 15.12
CA GLY A 350 5.04 -2.05 15.61
C GLY A 350 6.31 -1.50 14.96
N GLN A 351 6.17 -0.80 13.84
CA GLN A 351 7.24 -0.08 13.15
C GLN A 351 7.07 1.43 13.34
N ASP A 352 5.90 1.96 13.00
CA ASP A 352 5.65 3.40 13.04
C ASP A 352 5.04 3.82 14.38
N TYR A 353 5.21 5.10 14.70
CA TYR A 353 4.58 5.75 15.84
C TYR A 353 3.49 6.70 15.34
N SER A 354 2.27 6.58 15.87
CA SER A 354 1.16 7.46 15.53
C SER A 354 0.55 8.09 16.78
N GLU A 355 0.15 9.36 16.68
CA GLU A 355 -0.45 10.13 17.77
C GLU A 355 -1.47 11.14 17.22
N ASP A 356 -2.64 11.20 17.85
CA ASP A 356 -3.62 12.27 17.61
C ASP A 356 -3.09 13.60 18.19
N VAL A 357 -3.14 14.65 17.38
CA VAL A 357 -2.62 15.98 17.73
C VAL A 357 -3.62 17.08 17.39
N LYS A 358 -3.32 18.31 17.82
CA LYS A 358 -4.05 19.51 17.41
C LYS A 358 -3.13 20.49 16.70
N VAL A 359 -3.56 20.97 15.54
CA VAL A 359 -2.88 22.01 14.78
C VAL A 359 -3.75 23.25 14.80
N GLN A 360 -3.33 24.27 15.55
CA GLN A 360 -4.10 25.52 15.74
C GLN A 360 -5.56 25.28 16.18
N GLY A 361 -5.78 24.25 17.01
CA GLY A 361 -7.11 23.86 17.49
C GLY A 361 -7.85 22.83 16.61
N ASN A 362 -7.40 22.63 15.36
CA ASN A 362 -7.99 21.65 14.45
C ASN A 362 -7.46 20.23 14.70
N PRO A 363 -8.28 19.17 14.51
CA PRO A 363 -7.85 17.79 14.65
C PRO A 363 -6.78 17.42 13.62
N GLY A 364 -5.75 16.71 14.08
CA GLY A 364 -4.65 16.24 13.26
C GLY A 364 -4.14 14.89 13.72
N VAL A 365 -3.37 14.23 12.85
CA VAL A 365 -2.68 12.97 13.12
C VAL A 365 -1.20 13.16 12.79
N PHE A 366 -0.35 12.81 13.73
CA PHE A 366 1.10 12.74 13.54
C PHE A 366 1.52 11.28 13.39
N VAL A 367 2.31 10.98 12.36
CA VAL A 367 2.89 9.66 12.11
C VAL A 367 4.39 9.81 11.92
N ALA A 368 5.20 9.07 12.69
CA ALA A 368 6.63 8.97 12.51
C ALA A 368 6.98 7.56 12.02
N TYR A 369 7.68 7.48 10.89
CA TYR A 369 8.04 6.22 10.25
C TYR A 369 9.38 5.72 10.78
N SER A 370 9.46 4.43 11.11
CA SER A 370 10.74 3.86 11.57
C SER A 370 11.78 3.79 10.45
N GLY A 371 13.04 4.05 10.80
CA GLY A 371 14.20 3.76 9.94
C GLY A 371 14.74 4.93 9.09
N ASP A 372 13.92 5.95 8.78
CA ASP A 372 14.28 6.98 7.78
C ASP A 372 14.21 8.44 8.26
N GLU A 373 14.07 8.71 9.56
CA GLU A 373 13.87 10.07 10.11
C GLU A 373 12.74 10.83 9.37
N GLN A 374 11.71 10.09 8.97
CA GLN A 374 10.56 10.62 8.26
C GLN A 374 9.37 10.72 9.21
N ALA A 375 8.68 11.85 9.11
CA ALA A 375 7.45 12.06 9.86
C ALA A 375 6.48 12.87 9.03
N VAL A 376 5.20 12.61 9.25
CA VAL A 376 4.09 13.24 8.57
C VAL A 376 3.13 13.78 9.63
N LEU A 377 2.67 15.01 9.42
CA LEU A 377 1.62 15.66 10.17
C LEU A 377 0.48 15.97 9.19
N ILE A 378 -0.69 15.38 9.42
CA ILE A 378 -1.89 15.61 8.62
C ILE A 378 -2.93 16.30 9.50
N TRP A 379 -3.57 17.35 9.00
CA TRP A 379 -4.67 18.00 9.70
C TRP A 379 -5.69 18.55 8.72
N GLN A 380 -6.90 18.80 9.22
CA GLN A 380 -7.96 19.44 8.45
C GLN A 380 -8.10 20.89 8.90
N LYS A 381 -8.25 21.83 7.96
CA LYS A 381 -8.54 23.26 8.25
C LYS A 381 -9.38 23.80 7.11
N ASP A 382 -10.50 24.45 7.42
CA ASP A 382 -11.41 25.09 6.46
C ASP A 382 -11.88 24.17 5.30
N GLY A 383 -12.09 22.88 5.57
CA GLY A 383 -12.50 21.90 4.55
C GLY A 383 -11.36 21.44 3.63
N LEU A 384 -10.13 21.85 3.91
CA LEU A 384 -8.92 21.42 3.22
C LEU A 384 -8.12 20.46 4.10
N MET A 385 -7.56 19.46 3.45
CA MET A 385 -6.58 18.57 4.04
C MET A 385 -5.20 19.17 3.84
N HIS A 386 -4.47 19.33 4.93
CA HIS A 386 -3.11 19.79 4.96
C HIS A 386 -2.19 18.65 5.40
N MET A 387 -1.01 18.59 4.79
CA MET A 387 0.01 17.60 5.11
C MET A 387 1.38 18.26 5.13
N LEU A 388 2.12 18.03 6.20
CA LEU A 388 3.54 18.35 6.30
C LEU A 388 4.33 17.07 6.48
N ALA A 389 5.31 16.83 5.63
CA ALA A 389 6.20 15.68 5.73
C ALA A 389 7.66 16.16 5.85
N SER A 390 8.36 15.73 6.89
CA SER A 390 9.80 15.94 7.02
C SER A 390 10.56 14.70 6.55
N GLN A 391 11.70 14.91 5.90
CA GLN A 391 12.67 13.87 5.56
C GLN A 391 14.09 14.30 5.94
N GLY A 392 14.86 13.37 6.51
CA GLY A 392 16.29 13.55 6.77
C GLY A 392 16.59 14.61 7.82
N THR A 393 15.74 14.70 8.83
CA THR A 393 15.82 15.69 9.91
C THR A 393 16.62 15.14 11.08
N GLU A 394 17.50 15.96 11.66
CA GLU A 394 18.40 15.61 12.78
C GLU A 394 17.70 15.41 14.14
N ALA A 395 16.37 15.22 14.14
CA ALA A 395 15.60 15.10 15.36
C ALA A 395 15.92 13.77 16.05
N GLN A 396 16.21 13.83 17.34
CA GLN A 396 16.67 12.67 18.11
C GLN A 396 15.52 11.86 18.70
N SER A 397 14.27 12.35 18.56
CA SER A 397 13.08 11.66 19.04
C SER A 397 11.81 12.03 18.26
N ASN A 398 10.82 11.14 18.32
CA ASN A 398 9.47 11.41 17.78
C ASN A 398 8.83 12.65 18.39
N LYS A 399 9.14 12.96 19.66
CA LYS A 399 8.65 14.17 20.34
C LYS A 399 9.23 15.44 19.71
N GLU A 400 10.52 15.45 19.39
CA GLU A 400 11.17 16.58 18.71
C GLU A 400 10.65 16.75 17.28
N LEU A 401 10.52 15.65 16.53
CA LEU A 401 9.91 15.63 15.20
C LEU A 401 8.51 16.24 15.20
N LYS A 402 7.65 15.74 16.10
CA LYS A 402 6.28 16.22 16.26
C LYS A 402 6.25 17.70 16.58
N ASN A 403 7.02 18.15 17.56
CA ASN A 403 7.04 19.56 17.96
C ASN A 403 7.55 20.47 16.83
N SER A 404 8.55 20.01 16.08
CA SER A 404 9.08 20.73 14.92
C SER A 404 8.01 20.88 13.82
N LEU A 405 7.33 19.80 13.44
CA LEU A 405 6.24 19.85 12.46
C LEU A 405 5.05 20.69 12.94
N LEU A 406 4.69 20.62 14.23
CA LEU A 406 3.63 21.47 14.81
C LEU A 406 4.01 22.96 14.77
N ALA A 407 5.28 23.29 15.03
CA ALA A 407 5.76 24.67 14.93
C ALA A 407 5.75 25.19 13.48
N MET A 408 6.09 24.34 12.50
CA MET A 408 5.96 24.69 11.07
C MET A 408 4.49 24.83 10.66
N ALA A 409 3.63 23.92 11.09
CA ALA A 409 2.19 23.98 10.84
C ALA A 409 1.54 25.22 11.44
N SER A 410 2.11 25.81 12.50
CA SER A 410 1.63 27.08 13.07
C SER A 410 1.87 28.32 12.19
N GLN A 411 2.74 28.20 11.18
CA GLN A 411 3.05 29.25 10.20
C GLN A 411 2.16 29.16 8.94
N ILE A 412 1.24 28.18 8.89
CA ILE A 412 0.33 27.87 7.77
C ILE A 412 -1.13 28.06 8.20
#